data_AF-A0A087UYE4-F1
#
_entry.id   AF-A0A087UYE4-F1
#
_cell.length_a   1.000
_cell.length_b   1.000
_cell.length_c   1.000
_cell.angle_alpha   90.00
_cell.angle_beta   90.00
_cell.angle_gamma   90.00
#
_symmetry.space_group_name_H-M   'P 1'
#
loop_
_entity.id
_entity.type
_entity.pdbx_description
1 polymer ?
#
loop_
_entity_poly.entity_id
_entity_poly.type
_entity_poly.pdbx_seq_one_letter_code
_entity_poly.pdbx_strand_id
1 'polypeptide(L)'
;MCSKVNLHFKPPVKETFQICDELEMKINYVQNENIKKILQNGKQIYMAKADQAGHSIDKIQLLTSTNIYTATFDLQKMLPFPRLTTSTAYYERNLYIYNFRIHLFNSNSSLMLSGMKCRQRVPRFRVILGETLAGTCNNP
;
A
#
# COMPACT_ATOMS: atom_id res chain seq x y z
N MET A 1 -20.91 27.80 -24.07
CA MET A 1 -20.02 27.05 -25.00
C MET A 1 -19.13 26.13 -24.18
N CYS A 2 -19.30 24.81 -24.27
CA CYS A 2 -18.47 23.84 -23.55
C CYS A 2 -17.48 23.24 -24.55
N SER A 3 -16.28 23.81 -24.62
CA SER A 3 -15.20 23.30 -25.48
C SER A 3 -14.66 22.00 -24.91
N LYS A 4 -14.76 20.92 -25.69
CA LYS A 4 -14.29 19.58 -25.38
C LYS A 4 -12.75 19.59 -25.30
N VAL A 5 -12.20 19.67 -24.09
CA VAL A 5 -10.75 19.62 -23.86
C VAL A 5 -10.31 18.16 -23.99
N ASN A 6 -9.41 17.89 -24.92
CA ASN A 6 -8.88 16.55 -25.20
C ASN A 6 -7.79 16.17 -24.18
N LEU A 7 -8.17 16.10 -22.89
CA LEU A 7 -7.30 15.73 -21.78
C LEU A 7 -7.01 14.23 -21.83
N HIS A 8 -5.82 13.86 -22.29
CA HIS A 8 -5.29 12.50 -22.19
C HIS A 8 -4.62 12.34 -20.83
N PHE A 9 -5.25 11.59 -19.92
CA PHE A 9 -4.60 11.17 -18.69
C PHE A 9 -3.60 10.07 -19.02
N LYS A 10 -2.32 10.32 -18.74
CA LYS A 10 -1.33 9.24 -18.78
C LYS A 10 -1.69 8.22 -17.70
N PRO A 11 -1.65 6.91 -17.99
CA PRO A 11 -1.80 5.92 -16.95
C PRO A 11 -0.71 6.14 -15.90
N PRO A 12 -1.01 5.94 -14.62
CA PRO A 12 -0.01 6.03 -13.57
C PRO A 12 1.14 5.07 -13.90
N VAL A 13 2.38 5.56 -13.72
CA VAL A 13 3.57 4.73 -13.88
C VAL A 13 3.44 3.57 -12.89
N LYS A 14 3.50 2.33 -13.38
CA LYS A 14 3.50 1.15 -12.51
C LYS A 14 4.69 1.27 -11.57
N GLU A 15 4.45 1.26 -10.26
CA GLU A 15 5.55 1.19 -9.32
C GLU A 15 6.23 -0.17 -9.46
N THR A 16 7.50 -0.16 -9.88
CA THR A 16 8.36 -1.34 -9.95
C THR A 16 9.11 -1.49 -8.64
N PHE A 17 9.35 -2.73 -8.22
CA PHE A 17 10.26 -2.99 -7.12
C PHE A 17 11.69 -2.67 -7.56
N GLN A 18 12.46 -1.99 -6.70
CA GLN A 18 13.86 -1.66 -6.98
C GLN A 18 14.68 -2.88 -7.42
N ILE A 19 14.43 -4.04 -6.81
CA ILE A 19 15.12 -5.30 -7.14
C ILE A 19 14.83 -5.73 -8.59
N CYS A 20 13.61 -5.50 -9.08
CA CYS A 20 13.24 -5.84 -10.46
C CYS A 20 13.96 -4.93 -11.45
N ASP A 21 14.04 -3.64 -11.15
CA ASP A 21 14.74 -2.65 -11.97
C ASP A 21 16.25 -2.95 -12.00
N GLU A 22 16.84 -3.29 -10.86
CA GLU A 22 18.25 -3.68 -10.77
C GLU A 22 18.55 -4.94 -11.60
N LEU A 23 17.71 -5.97 -11.52
CA LEU A 23 17.88 -7.20 -12.29
C LEU A 23 17.72 -6.92 -13.79
N GLU A 24 16.76 -6.08 -14.17
CA GLU A 24 16.52 -5.72 -15.57
C GLU A 24 17.68 -4.94 -16.17
N MET A 25 18.21 -3.96 -15.43
CA MET A 25 19.43 -3.25 -15.83
C MET A 25 20.62 -4.21 -16.00
N LYS A 26 20.83 -5.13 -15.06
CA LYS A 26 21.93 -6.11 -15.13
C LYS A 26 21.77 -7.05 -16.33
N ILE A 27 20.56 -7.53 -16.61
CA ILE A 27 20.27 -8.40 -17.76
C ILE A 27 20.55 -7.67 -19.09
N ASN A 28 20.23 -6.37 -19.16
CA ASN A 28 20.41 -5.59 -20.38
C ASN A 28 21.88 -5.25 -20.66
N TYR A 29 22.72 -5.11 -19.62
CA TYR A 29 24.12 -4.69 -19.78
C TYR A 29 25.14 -5.85 -19.76
N VAL A 30 24.77 -7.02 -19.21
CA VAL A 30 25.65 -8.20 -19.20
C VAL A 30 25.87 -8.72 -20.62
N GLN A 31 27.16 -8.81 -20.99
CA GLN A 31 27.60 -9.35 -22.29
C GLN A 31 27.73 -10.88 -22.28
N ASN A 32 27.89 -11.49 -21.10
CA ASN A 32 28.09 -12.92 -20.96
C ASN A 32 26.73 -13.66 -20.86
N GLU A 33 26.43 -14.51 -21.84
CA GLU A 33 25.17 -15.24 -21.94
C GLU A 33 24.91 -16.20 -20.76
N ASN A 34 25.96 -16.78 -20.15
CA ASN A 34 25.77 -17.66 -19.00
C ASN A 34 25.30 -16.89 -17.76
N ILE A 35 25.89 -15.71 -17.53
CA ILE A 35 25.52 -14.83 -16.42
C ILE A 35 24.12 -14.26 -16.64
N LYS A 36 23.77 -13.93 -17.89
CA LYS A 36 22.45 -13.46 -18.28
C LYS A 36 21.35 -14.46 -17.94
N LYS A 37 21.55 -15.75 -18.25
CA LYS A 37 20.62 -16.83 -17.88
C LYS A 37 20.44 -16.97 -16.37
N ILE A 38 21.52 -16.85 -15.60
CA ILE A 38 21.44 -16.90 -14.12
C ILE A 38 20.59 -15.74 -13.59
N LEU A 39 20.80 -14.52 -14.10
CA LEU A 39 20.03 -13.34 -13.71
C LEU A 39 18.55 -13.45 -14.11
N GLN A 40 18.26 -13.99 -15.29
CA GLN A 40 16.88 -14.26 -15.74
C GLN A 40 16.18 -15.28 -14.85
N ASN A 41 16.84 -16.38 -14.50
CA ASN A 41 16.32 -17.37 -13.56
C ASN A 41 16.10 -16.75 -12.17
N GLY A 42 17.04 -15.92 -11.70
CA GLY A 42 16.89 -15.17 -10.46
C GLY A 42 15.66 -14.25 -10.47
N LYS A 43 15.41 -13.55 -11.58
CA LYS A 43 14.22 -12.71 -11.77
C LYS A 43 12.94 -13.55 -11.72
N GLN A 44 12.89 -14.70 -12.39
CA GLN A 44 11.73 -15.61 -12.35
C GLN A 44 11.45 -16.14 -10.95
N ILE A 45 12.48 -16.56 -10.21
CA ILE A 45 12.33 -17.03 -8.82
C ILE A 45 11.81 -15.91 -7.92
N TYR A 46 12.30 -14.68 -8.09
CA TYR A 46 11.82 -13.54 -7.32
C TYR A 46 10.34 -13.26 -7.58
N MET A 47 9.91 -13.27 -8.85
CA MET A 47 8.50 -13.10 -9.23
C MET A 47 7.62 -14.19 -8.62
N ALA A 48 8.02 -15.46 -8.73
CA ALA A 48 7.26 -16.57 -8.15
C ALA A 48 7.12 -16.45 -6.62
N LYS A 49 8.16 -15.96 -5.93
CA LYS A 49 8.10 -15.68 -4.48
C LYS A 49 7.14 -14.52 -4.15
N ALA A 50 7.15 -13.47 -4.96
CA ALA A 50 6.24 -12.34 -4.79
C ALA A 50 4.78 -12.77 -4.97
N ASP A 51 4.50 -13.58 -6.01
CA ASP A 51 3.16 -14.14 -6.25
C ASP A 51 2.72 -15.06 -5.09
N GLN A 52 3.62 -15.92 -4.62
CA GLN A 52 3.36 -16.78 -3.46
C GLN A 52 3.06 -15.97 -2.19
N ALA A 53 3.76 -14.86 -1.97
CA ALA A 53 3.48 -13.95 -0.86
C ALA A 53 2.09 -13.31 -0.99
N GLY A 54 1.66 -12.94 -2.21
CA GLY A 54 0.29 -12.49 -2.48
C GLY A 54 -0.76 -13.52 -2.04
N HIS A 55 -0.58 -14.79 -2.44
CA HIS A 55 -1.49 -15.89 -2.07
C HIS A 55 -1.44 -16.29 -0.58
N SER A 56 -0.43 -15.85 0.17
CA SER A 56 -0.37 -16.12 1.61
C SER A 56 -1.46 -15.37 2.39
N ILE A 57 -1.93 -14.24 1.86
CA ILE A 57 -3.04 -13.47 2.43
C ILE A 57 -4.35 -14.29 2.36
N ASP A 58 -4.57 -15.00 1.26
CA ASP A 58 -5.73 -15.87 1.08
C ASP A 58 -5.73 -17.02 2.10
N LYS A 59 -4.55 -17.54 2.45
CA LYS A 59 -4.40 -18.56 3.50
C LYS A 59 -4.71 -18.03 4.89
N ILE A 60 -4.39 -16.77 5.18
CA ILE A 60 -4.74 -16.14 6.46
C ILE A 60 -6.25 -16.05 6.63
N GLN A 61 -6.98 -15.78 5.54
CA GLN A 61 -8.44 -15.74 5.55
C GLN A 61 -9.06 -17.10 5.91
N LEU A 62 -8.43 -18.21 5.52
CA LEU A 62 -8.87 -19.57 5.86
C LEU A 62 -8.61 -19.95 7.32
N LEU A 63 -7.67 -19.28 7.99
CA LEU A 63 -7.34 -19.52 9.41
C LEU A 63 -8.25 -18.73 10.37
N THR A 64 -9.06 -17.82 9.83
CA THR A 64 -10.02 -17.02 10.60
C THR A 64 -11.13 -17.92 11.13
N SER A 65 -11.16 -18.14 12.45
CA SER A 65 -12.23 -18.85 13.15
C SER A 65 -13.18 -17.87 13.82
N THR A 66 -14.34 -18.34 14.30
CA THR A 66 -15.33 -17.50 14.99
C THR A 66 -14.78 -16.80 16.24
N ASN A 67 -13.71 -17.32 16.85
CA ASN A 67 -13.13 -16.80 18.08
C ASN A 67 -11.85 -15.97 17.90
N ILE A 68 -11.28 -15.90 16.69
CA ILE A 68 -10.03 -15.18 16.43
C ILE A 68 -10.33 -14.04 15.46
N TYR A 69 -10.04 -12.81 15.89
CA TYR A 69 -10.19 -11.64 15.06
C TYR A 69 -8.87 -11.31 14.36
N THR A 70 -8.84 -11.46 13.04
CA THR A 70 -7.64 -11.18 12.24
C THR A 70 -7.85 -9.87 11.48
N ALA A 71 -6.87 -8.97 11.59
CA ALA A 71 -6.84 -7.73 10.82
C ALA A 71 -5.44 -7.50 10.22
N THR A 72 -5.39 -7.04 8.97
CA THR A 72 -4.15 -6.56 8.34
C THR A 72 -4.20 -5.05 8.16
N PHE A 73 -3.04 -4.44 8.37
CA PHE A 73 -2.83 -3.01 8.19
C PHE A 73 -1.91 -2.82 7.00
N ASP A 74 -2.38 -2.10 6.00
CA ASP A 74 -1.59 -1.71 4.84
C ASP A 74 -1.44 -0.18 4.83
N LEU A 75 -0.20 0.28 4.67
CA LEU A 75 0.10 1.71 4.58
C LEU A 75 0.66 1.97 3.19
N GLN A 76 -0.14 2.61 2.35
CA GLN A 76 0.32 2.98 1.02
C GLN A 76 1.37 4.10 1.14
N LYS A 77 2.34 4.06 0.24
CA LYS A 77 3.36 5.10 0.06
C LYS A 77 2.71 6.48 -0.01
N MET A 78 3.21 7.41 0.80
CA MET A 78 2.72 8.78 0.83
C MET A 78 2.95 9.46 -0.51
N LEU A 79 1.88 9.93 -1.13
CA LEU A 79 1.96 10.73 -2.35
C LEU A 79 2.14 12.20 -1.99
N PRO A 80 3.03 12.92 -2.69
CA PRO A 80 3.14 14.37 -2.53
C PRO A 80 1.83 15.01 -2.98
N PHE A 81 1.39 16.03 -2.25
CA PHE A 81 0.18 16.76 -2.59
C PHE A 81 0.30 17.42 -4.00
N PRO A 82 -0.75 17.39 -4.84
CA PRO A 82 -0.72 18.01 -6.15
C PRO A 82 -0.36 19.49 -6.06
N ARG A 83 0.43 19.97 -7.03
CA ARG A 83 0.87 21.37 -7.06
C ARG A 83 -0.32 22.31 -7.29
N LEU A 84 -0.78 22.96 -6.22
CA LEU A 84 -1.72 24.09 -6.32
C LEU A 84 -0.97 25.40 -6.56
N THR A 85 -1.56 26.28 -7.37
CA THR A 85 -0.98 27.57 -7.78
C THR A 85 -1.34 28.73 -6.85
N THR A 86 -2.07 28.47 -5.76
CA THR A 86 -2.53 29.49 -4.80
C THR A 86 -1.49 29.75 -3.70
N SER A 87 -1.44 30.99 -3.19
CA SER A 87 -0.39 31.45 -2.27
C SER A 87 -0.38 30.71 -0.92
N THR A 88 -1.54 30.34 -0.39
CA THR A 88 -1.65 29.53 0.84
C THR A 88 -1.07 28.13 0.67
N ALA A 89 -1.22 27.55 -0.52
CA ALA A 89 -0.72 26.23 -0.85
C ALA A 89 0.80 26.17 -1.02
N TYR A 90 1.51 27.32 -1.05
CA TYR A 90 2.98 27.35 -1.01
C TYR A 90 3.52 26.77 0.30
N TYR A 91 2.88 27.08 1.44
CA TYR A 91 3.28 26.63 2.77
C TYR A 91 2.84 25.19 3.07
N GLU A 92 1.82 24.70 2.35
CA GLU A 92 1.30 23.34 2.47
C GLU A 92 2.05 22.31 1.62
N ARG A 93 3.12 22.70 0.90
CA ARG A 93 3.93 21.77 0.07
C ARG A 93 4.64 20.66 0.84
N ASN A 94 4.65 20.75 2.18
CA ASN A 94 5.12 19.68 3.07
C ASN A 94 3.97 18.85 3.67
N LEU A 95 2.77 18.90 3.08
CA LEU A 95 1.67 18.00 3.38
C LEU A 95 1.81 16.73 2.54
N TYR A 96 1.72 15.60 3.23
CA TYR A 96 1.64 14.30 2.61
C TYR A 96 0.29 13.67 2.92
N ILE A 97 -0.26 13.00 1.92
CA ILE A 97 -1.47 12.20 2.06
C ILE A 97 -1.05 10.79 2.50
N TYR A 98 -1.55 10.37 3.65
CA TYR A 98 -1.42 9.03 4.17
C TYR A 98 -2.68 8.26 3.83
N ASN A 99 -2.51 7.15 3.12
CA ASN A 99 -3.58 6.20 2.86
C ASN A 99 -3.32 4.99 3.74
N PHE A 100 -4.07 4.91 4.83
CA PHE A 100 -4.01 3.79 5.77
C PHE A 100 -5.21 2.88 5.55
N ARG A 101 -4.98 1.61 5.30
CA ARG A 101 -6.03 0.63 5.02
C ARG A 101 -6.03 -0.43 6.09
N ILE A 102 -7.20 -0.68 6.65
CA ILE A 102 -7.46 -1.75 7.61
C ILE A 102 -8.34 -2.77 6.93
N HIS A 103 -7.86 -4.01 6.84
CA HIS A 103 -8.62 -5.14 6.32
C HIS A 103 -9.01 -6.04 7.49
N LEU A 104 -10.30 -6.30 7.63
CA LEU A 104 -10.87 -7.14 8.67
C LEU A 104 -11.31 -8.45 8.01
N PHE A 105 -10.66 -9.56 8.34
CA PHE A 105 -10.90 -10.84 7.66
C PHE A 105 -12.21 -11.51 8.12
N ASN A 106 -12.63 -11.30 9.37
CA ASN A 106 -13.85 -11.91 9.90
C ASN A 106 -15.11 -11.41 9.21
N SER A 107 -15.17 -10.13 8.87
CA SER A 107 -16.32 -9.47 8.25
C SER A 107 -16.14 -9.21 6.75
N ASN A 108 -15.00 -9.62 6.16
CA ASN A 108 -14.59 -9.28 4.79
C ASN A 108 -14.76 -7.79 4.45
N SER A 109 -14.57 -6.91 5.45
CA SER A 109 -14.75 -5.48 5.31
C SER A 109 -13.40 -4.78 5.32
N SER A 110 -13.19 -3.83 4.41
CA SER A 110 -11.99 -2.99 4.39
C SER A 110 -12.35 -1.53 4.67
N LEU A 111 -11.66 -0.92 5.63
CA LEU A 111 -11.75 0.51 5.92
C LEU A 111 -10.51 1.20 5.37
N MET A 112 -10.70 2.28 4.61
CA MET A 112 -9.61 3.14 4.16
C MET A 112 -9.72 4.49 4.84
N LEU A 113 -8.66 4.87 5.55
CA LEU A 113 -8.51 6.15 6.23
C LEU A 113 -7.47 6.99 5.49
N SER A 114 -7.92 8.07 4.87
CA SER A 114 -7.04 9.05 4.24
C SER A 114 -6.87 10.25 5.16
N GLY A 115 -5.63 10.52 5.56
CA GLY A 115 -5.27 11.63 6.45
C GLY A 115 -4.16 12.48 5.87
N MET A 116 -4.19 13.79 6.14
CA MET A 116 -3.10 14.69 5.78
C MET A 116 -2.20 14.94 6.97
N LYS A 117 -0.89 14.96 6.76
CA LYS A 117 0.05 15.31 7.82
C LYS A 117 1.14 16.24 7.32
N CYS A 118 1.38 17.29 8.11
CA CYS A 118 2.51 18.18 7.94
C CYS A 118 3.78 17.54 8.54
N ARG A 119 4.87 17.55 7.78
CA ARG A 119 6.17 16.90 8.07
C ARG A 119 6.81 17.26 9.43
N GLN A 120 6.30 18.27 10.16
CA GLN A 120 6.91 18.80 11.38
C GLN A 120 6.47 18.18 12.72
N ARG A 121 5.55 17.19 12.77
CA ARG A 121 5.22 16.50 14.04
C ARG A 121 5.12 14.99 13.87
N VAL A 122 6.00 14.22 14.52
CA VAL A 122 5.90 12.75 14.61
C VAL A 122 4.65 12.38 15.42
N PRO A 123 3.75 11.52 14.92
CA PRO A 123 2.62 11.03 15.71
C PRO A 123 3.08 9.86 16.60
N ARG A 124 2.75 9.90 17.89
CA ARG A 124 2.66 8.69 18.69
C ARG A 124 1.33 8.02 18.37
N PHE A 125 1.35 6.98 17.54
CA PHE A 125 0.18 6.12 17.36
C PHE A 125 0.04 5.22 18.59
N ARG A 126 -1.00 5.42 19.39
CA ARG A 126 -1.39 4.51 20.47
C ARG A 126 -2.50 3.61 19.93
N VAL A 127 -2.17 2.35 19.67
CA VAL A 127 -3.17 1.33 19.34
C VAL A 127 -3.92 1.02 20.63
N ILE A 128 -5.19 1.41 20.71
CA ILE A 128 -6.09 0.96 21.77
C ILE A 128 -6.76 -0.29 21.22
N LEU A 129 -6.30 -1.47 21.63
CA LEU A 129 -7.07 -2.70 21.47
C LEU A 129 -8.28 -2.56 22.40
N GLY A 130 -9.48 -2.46 21.82
CA GLY A 130 -10.72 -2.40 22.58
C GLY A 130 -10.97 -3.74 23.27
N GLU A 131 -10.95 -3.76 24.59
CA GLU A 131 -11.52 -4.85 25.37
C GLU A 131 -13.05 -4.78 25.25
N THR A 132 -13.65 -5.88 24.80
CA THR A 132 -15.10 -6.04 24.70
C THR A 132 -15.69 -6.05 26.12
N LEU A 133 -16.23 -4.94 26.59
CA LEU A 133 -17.06 -4.92 27.79
C LEU A 133 -18.40 -5.58 27.47
N ALA A 134 -18.56 -6.82 27.91
CA ALA A 134 -19.83 -7.50 28.03
C ALA A 134 -20.70 -6.74 29.05
N GLY A 135 -21.54 -5.83 28.56
CA GLY A 135 -22.58 -5.18 29.35
C GLY A 135 -23.80 -6.10 29.45
N THR A 136 -23.96 -6.75 30.59
CA THR A 136 -25.22 -7.39 30.99
C THR A 136 -26.30 -6.32 31.14
N CYS A 137 -27.29 -6.32 30.25
CA CYS A 137 -28.50 -5.55 30.42
C CYS A 137 -29.36 -6.24 31.49
N ASN A 138 -29.34 -5.72 32.72
CA ASN A 138 -30.40 -5.96 33.69
C ASN A 138 -31.37 -4.76 33.65
N ASN A 139 -32.65 -5.11 33.53
CA ASN A 139 -33.82 -4.24 33.51
C ASN A 139 -33.94 -3.32 34.74
N PRO A 140 -34.83 -2.33 34.66
CA PRO A 140 -35.98 -2.29 35.58
C PRO A 140 -37.27 -2.80 34.93
#